data_AF-A0A1G7YDE2-F1
#
_entry.id   AF-A0A1G7YDE2-F1
#
_cell.length_a   1.000
_cell.length_b   1.000
_cell.length_c   1.000
_cell.angle_alpha   90.00
_cell.angle_beta   90.00
_cell.angle_gamma   90.00
#
_symmetry.space_group_name_H-M   'P 1'
#
loop_
_entity.id
_entity.type
_entity.pdbx_description
1 polymer ?
#
loop_
_entity_poly.entity_id
_entity_poly.type
_entity_poly.pdbx_seq_one_letter_code
_entity_poly.pdbx_strand_id
1 'polypeptide(L)'
;MVQYPHFTAVQQELSVFWDGPEVLDLCAKDNLASLNRSPLAMGMLTGKFTNGSHLPDTDVRGAGHSWVRFFEIGKPRPEMLARVATIRDLLTSDGRTPAQGALGWLLARSPFTLPIPGFKSEAQVRDNLGALQFGPLSQHVVQEIEELLVESDTMLP
;
A
#
# COMPACT_ATOMS: atom_id res chain seq x y z
N MET A 1 -9.15 -28.73 11.41
CA MET A 1 -9.35 -27.34 10.96
C MET A 1 -10.82 -27.00 11.19
N VAL A 2 -11.11 -25.87 11.83
CA VAL A 2 -12.52 -25.48 12.08
C VAL A 2 -13.14 -25.08 10.75
N GLN A 3 -14.28 -25.68 10.37
CA GLN A 3 -15.02 -25.29 9.18
C GLN A 3 -16.06 -24.23 9.53
N TYR A 4 -15.91 -23.05 8.95
CA TYR A 4 -16.88 -21.96 9.07
C TYR A 4 -17.68 -21.89 7.76
N PRO A 5 -18.98 -22.29 7.75
CA PRO A 5 -19.76 -22.50 6.53
C PRO A 5 -20.00 -21.23 5.69
N HIS A 6 -19.67 -20.04 6.22
CA HIS A 6 -19.84 -18.75 5.55
C HIS A 6 -18.54 -17.94 5.47
N PHE A 7 -17.40 -18.61 5.59
CA PHE A 7 -16.11 -17.96 5.44
C PHE A 7 -15.88 -17.61 3.97
N THR A 8 -15.92 -16.31 3.67
CA THR A 8 -15.89 -15.78 2.29
C THR A 8 -14.80 -14.75 2.07
N ALA A 9 -14.15 -14.28 3.15
CA ALA A 9 -13.14 -13.23 3.07
C ALA A 9 -12.11 -13.32 4.19
N VAL A 10 -10.90 -12.86 3.89
CA VAL A 10 -9.82 -12.64 4.85
C VAL A 10 -9.43 -11.18 4.79
N GLN A 11 -9.18 -10.56 5.94
CA GLN A 11 -8.50 -9.27 5.99
C GLN A 11 -7.02 -9.47 6.26
N GLN A 12 -6.17 -8.95 5.37
CA GLN A 12 -4.72 -9.01 5.50
C GLN A 12 -4.09 -7.65 5.25
N GLU A 13 -2.88 -7.46 5.76
CA GLU A 13 -2.06 -6.32 5.37
C GLU A 13 -1.44 -6.60 4.01
N LEU A 14 -1.65 -5.69 3.08
CA LEU A 14 -1.06 -5.77 1.75
C LEU A 14 -0.90 -4.36 1.21
N SER A 15 0.30 -4.05 0.70
CA SER A 15 0.67 -2.77 0.11
C SER A 15 1.88 -2.97 -0.80
N VAL A 16 2.31 -1.94 -1.51
CA VAL A 16 3.54 -2.00 -2.32
C VAL A 16 4.79 -2.40 -1.50
N PHE A 17 4.79 -2.16 -0.18
CA PHE A 17 5.89 -2.56 0.71
C PHE A 17 5.69 -3.93 1.39
N TRP A 18 4.56 -4.60 1.15
CA TRP A 18 4.21 -5.85 1.80
C TRP A 18 3.25 -6.66 0.92
N ASP A 19 3.76 -7.70 0.24
CA ASP A 19 3.02 -8.40 -0.82
C ASP A 19 2.03 -9.48 -0.31
N GLY A 20 2.32 -10.16 0.80
CA GLY A 20 1.42 -11.16 1.38
C GLY A 20 1.00 -12.32 0.45
N PRO A 21 1.93 -12.96 -0.30
CA PRO A 21 1.60 -13.93 -1.35
C PRO A 21 0.86 -15.16 -0.82
N GLU A 22 1.18 -15.65 0.37
CA GLU A 22 0.57 -16.88 0.91
C GLU A 22 -0.93 -16.74 1.16
N VAL A 23 -1.39 -15.54 1.56
CA VAL A 23 -2.82 -15.28 1.78
C VAL A 23 -3.51 -15.05 0.43
N LEU A 24 -2.84 -14.45 -0.56
CA LEU A 24 -3.37 -14.35 -1.91
C LEU A 24 -3.56 -15.73 -2.55
N ASP A 25 -2.61 -16.65 -2.37
CA ASP A 25 -2.69 -18.02 -2.85
C ASP A 25 -3.85 -18.78 -2.17
N LEU A 26 -4.01 -18.60 -0.85
CA LEU A 26 -5.16 -19.14 -0.12
C LEU A 26 -6.48 -18.60 -0.68
N CYS A 27 -6.57 -17.28 -0.88
CA CYS A 27 -7.76 -16.65 -1.43
C CYS A 27 -8.09 -17.17 -2.84
N ALA A 28 -7.09 -17.36 -3.70
CA ALA A 28 -7.28 -17.90 -5.04
C ALA A 28 -7.74 -19.37 -5.01
N LYS A 29 -7.14 -20.18 -4.14
CA LYS A 29 -7.47 -21.60 -3.98
C LYS A 29 -8.89 -21.82 -3.48
N ASP A 30 -9.29 -21.05 -2.47
CA ASP A 30 -10.57 -21.26 -1.76
C ASP A 30 -11.67 -20.27 -2.20
N ASN A 31 -11.40 -19.46 -3.24
CA ASN A 31 -12.30 -18.44 -3.78
C ASN A 31 -12.78 -17.44 -2.71
N LEU A 32 -11.83 -16.90 -1.95
CA LEU A 32 -12.07 -15.92 -0.88
C LEU A 32 -11.67 -14.52 -1.31
N ALA A 33 -12.42 -13.52 -0.86
CA ALA A 33 -12.03 -12.13 -1.02
C ALA A 33 -10.86 -11.75 -0.09
N SER A 34 -9.86 -11.05 -0.62
CA SER A 34 -8.71 -10.54 0.10
C SER A 34 -8.89 -9.05 0.41
N LEU A 35 -9.41 -8.73 1.60
CA LEU A 35 -9.58 -7.34 2.05
C LEU A 35 -8.23 -6.78 2.51
N ASN A 36 -7.69 -5.79 1.80
CA ASN A 36 -6.32 -5.31 2.04
C ASN A 36 -6.29 -4.07 2.94
N ARG A 37 -5.96 -4.26 4.23
CA ARG A 37 -5.74 -3.17 5.18
C ARG A 37 -4.38 -2.51 4.95
N SER A 38 -4.29 -1.24 5.33
CA SER A 38 -3.08 -0.41 5.16
C SER A 38 -2.53 -0.29 3.71
N PRO A 39 -3.38 -0.23 2.65
CA PRO A 39 -2.91 -0.32 1.27
C PRO A 39 -2.02 0.86 0.84
N LEU A 40 -2.14 2.00 1.53
CA LEU A 40 -1.34 3.21 1.29
C LEU A 40 -0.24 3.43 2.34
N ALA A 41 0.13 2.39 3.12
CA ALA A 41 1.19 2.46 4.12
C ALA A 41 1.03 3.64 5.10
N MET A 42 -0.16 3.77 5.70
CA MET A 42 -0.54 4.89 6.58
C MET A 42 -0.38 6.28 5.91
N GLY A 43 -0.53 6.35 4.59
CA GLY A 43 -0.41 7.55 3.77
C GLY A 43 1.00 7.81 3.25
N MET A 44 1.98 6.96 3.55
CA MET A 44 3.35 7.09 3.05
C MET A 44 3.39 7.08 1.51
N LEU A 45 2.60 6.20 0.89
CA LEU A 45 2.54 6.04 -0.57
C LEU A 45 1.79 7.17 -1.30
N THR A 46 1.20 8.13 -0.59
CA THR A 46 0.53 9.27 -1.25
C THR A 46 1.52 10.37 -1.67
N GLY A 47 2.80 10.26 -1.30
CA GLY A 47 3.84 11.22 -1.66
C GLY A 47 3.74 12.59 -0.99
N LYS A 48 2.86 12.76 0.01
CA LYS A 48 2.61 14.05 0.69
C LYS A 48 3.61 14.38 1.80
N PHE A 49 4.40 13.38 2.22
CA PHE A 49 5.34 13.51 3.32
C PHE A 49 6.74 13.82 2.80
N THR A 50 7.50 14.56 3.61
CA THR A 50 8.89 14.97 3.36
C THR A 50 9.69 14.80 4.65
N ASN A 51 11.02 14.92 4.57
CA ASN A 51 11.89 14.90 5.77
C ASN A 51 11.55 16.00 6.80
N GLY A 52 10.90 17.08 6.37
CA GLY A 52 10.42 18.15 7.27
C GLY A 52 9.03 17.93 7.85
N SER A 53 8.35 16.84 7.48
CA SER A 53 7.00 16.55 7.99
C SER A 53 7.06 16.08 9.43
N HIS A 54 6.12 16.57 10.26
CA HIS A 54 5.94 16.11 11.63
C HIS A 54 4.46 16.06 11.96
N LEU A 55 4.00 14.90 12.41
CA LEU A 55 2.61 14.68 12.80
C LEU A 55 2.44 14.87 14.32
N PRO A 56 1.30 15.42 14.77
CA PRO A 56 1.04 15.63 16.19
C PRO A 56 0.86 14.31 16.94
N ASP A 57 1.11 14.32 18.25
CA ASP A 57 1.00 13.14 19.12
C ASP A 57 -0.44 12.59 19.23
N THR A 58 -1.44 13.38 18.86
CA THR A 58 -2.85 12.94 18.74
C THR A 58 -3.11 12.10 17.50
N ASP A 59 -2.20 12.09 16.52
CA ASP A 59 -2.22 11.15 15.40
C ASP A 59 -1.51 9.86 15.81
N VAL A 60 -2.06 8.70 15.43
CA VAL A 60 -1.48 7.39 15.77
C VAL A 60 -0.02 7.23 15.31
N ARG A 61 0.39 7.96 14.25
CA ARG A 61 1.77 8.01 13.77
C ARG A 61 2.69 8.90 14.62
N GLY A 62 2.10 9.89 15.29
CA GLY A 62 2.77 10.78 16.25
C GLY A 62 2.92 10.15 17.63
N ALA A 63 1.93 9.36 18.05
CA ALA A 63 1.83 8.77 19.39
C ALA A 63 2.96 7.78 19.80
N GLY A 64 3.91 7.48 18.91
CA GLY A 64 5.10 6.68 19.24
C GLY A 64 4.84 5.19 19.44
N HIS A 65 3.75 4.64 18.90
CA HIS A 65 3.47 3.22 19.00
C HIS A 65 4.49 2.37 18.24
N SER A 66 5.03 1.33 18.89
CA SER A 66 6.07 0.46 18.32
C SER A 66 5.65 -0.32 17.06
N TRP A 67 4.35 -0.50 16.83
CA TRP A 67 3.82 -1.16 15.64
C TRP A 67 3.75 -0.24 14.40
N VAL A 68 3.97 1.06 14.56
CA VAL A 68 4.01 2.01 13.44
C VAL A 68 5.36 1.92 12.73
N ARG A 69 5.35 1.29 11.56
CA ARG A 69 6.57 0.99 10.80
C ARG A 69 7.08 2.14 9.94
N PHE A 70 6.19 3.01 9.47
CA PHE A 70 6.55 4.05 8.48
C PHE A 70 6.96 5.39 9.11
N PHE A 71 6.71 5.55 10.41
CA PHE A 71 6.96 6.79 11.15
C PHE A 71 7.66 6.48 12.47
N GLU A 72 8.44 7.44 12.94
CA GLU A 72 9.07 7.44 14.24
C GLU A 72 8.71 8.75 14.96
N ILE A 73 7.88 8.65 16.00
CA ILE A 73 7.41 9.80 16.82
C ILE A 73 6.92 10.95 15.92
N GLY A 74 6.04 10.62 14.98
CA GLY A 74 5.43 11.56 14.05
C GLY A 74 6.30 11.96 12.86
N LYS A 75 7.57 11.56 12.79
CA LYS A 75 8.44 11.84 11.64
C LYS A 75 8.41 10.68 10.65
N PRO A 76 8.27 10.91 9.34
CA PRO A 76 8.47 9.87 8.33
C PRO A 76 9.87 9.28 8.47
N ARG A 77 9.97 7.95 8.39
CA ARG A 77 11.28 7.28 8.33
C ARG A 77 11.98 7.62 7.00
N PRO A 78 13.22 8.15 6.99
CA PRO A 78 13.91 8.55 5.77
C PRO A 78 14.05 7.44 4.73
N GLU A 79 14.30 6.21 5.17
CA GLU A 79 14.40 5.02 4.34
C GLU A 79 13.08 4.72 3.61
N MET A 80 11.93 4.96 4.27
CA MET A 80 10.62 4.78 3.64
C MET A 80 10.34 5.89 2.62
N LEU A 81 10.76 7.13 2.89
CA LEU A 81 10.66 8.22 1.91
C LEU A 81 11.54 7.94 0.68
N ALA A 82 12.74 7.40 0.88
CA ALA A 82 13.62 6.99 -0.21
C ALA A 82 12.98 5.88 -1.07
N ARG A 83 12.42 4.85 -0.44
CA ARG A 83 11.68 3.78 -1.14
C ARG A 83 10.51 4.33 -1.96
N VAL A 84 9.70 5.25 -1.41
CA VAL A 84 8.63 5.92 -2.17
C VAL A 84 9.19 6.69 -3.35
N ALA A 85 10.31 7.39 -3.18
CA ALA A 85 10.93 8.16 -4.25
C ALA A 85 11.41 7.27 -5.39
N THR A 86 12.03 6.11 -5.10
CA THR A 86 12.51 5.14 -6.09
C THR A 86 11.41 4.69 -7.05
N ILE A 87 10.20 4.43 -6.54
CA ILE A 87 9.09 3.87 -7.33
C ILE A 87 8.09 4.93 -7.79
N ARG A 88 8.30 6.22 -7.46
CA ARG A 88 7.30 7.27 -7.66
C ARG A 88 6.88 7.37 -9.13
N ASP A 89 7.84 7.41 -10.05
CA ASP A 89 7.55 7.65 -11.47
C ASP A 89 6.68 6.53 -12.05
N LEU A 90 6.94 5.28 -11.64
CA LEU A 90 6.15 4.10 -11.99
C LEU A 90 4.73 4.15 -11.42
N LEU A 91 4.58 4.56 -10.16
CA LEU A 91 3.24 4.74 -9.56
C LEU A 91 2.45 5.87 -10.23
N THR A 92 3.13 6.87 -10.78
CA THR A 92 2.49 8.02 -11.46
C THR A 92 2.37 7.86 -12.97
N SER A 93 2.65 6.66 -13.51
CA SER A 93 2.48 6.38 -14.93
C SER A 93 1.06 6.74 -15.39
N ASP A 94 0.92 7.14 -16.65
CA ASP A 94 -0.36 7.50 -17.26
C ASP A 94 -1.10 8.66 -16.59
N GLY A 95 -0.41 9.46 -15.77
CA GLY A 95 -0.97 10.61 -15.06
C GLY A 95 -1.70 10.24 -13.76
N ARG A 96 -1.50 9.02 -13.25
CA ARG A 96 -2.01 8.60 -11.92
C ARG A 96 -1.40 9.46 -10.82
N THR A 97 -2.17 9.68 -9.75
CA THR A 97 -1.55 10.13 -8.48
C THR A 97 -0.78 8.98 -7.82
N PRO A 98 0.20 9.24 -6.94
CA PRO A 98 0.92 8.18 -6.25
C PRO A 98 -0.01 7.21 -5.49
N ALA A 99 -1.11 7.72 -4.91
CA ALA A 99 -2.10 6.90 -4.24
C ALA A 99 -2.84 5.98 -5.22
N GLN A 100 -3.22 6.48 -6.40
CA GLN A 100 -3.85 5.70 -7.44
C GLN A 100 -2.93 4.64 -8.03
N GLY A 101 -1.65 4.96 -8.23
CA GLY A 101 -0.61 4.00 -8.60
C GLY A 101 -0.49 2.88 -7.60
N ALA A 102 -0.37 3.23 -6.31
CA ALA A 102 -0.26 2.23 -5.24
C ALA A 102 -1.50 1.33 -5.21
N LEU A 103 -2.72 1.88 -5.30
CA LEU A 103 -3.93 1.07 -5.38
C LEU A 103 -4.00 0.21 -6.65
N GLY A 104 -3.56 0.75 -7.80
CA GLY A 104 -3.44 0.02 -9.05
C GLY A 104 -2.46 -1.13 -8.99
N TRP A 105 -1.37 -1.00 -8.22
CA TRP A 105 -0.45 -2.09 -7.93
C TRP A 105 -1.18 -3.23 -7.21
N LEU A 106 -1.93 -2.93 -6.13
CA LEU A 106 -2.73 -3.93 -5.42
C LEU A 106 -3.72 -4.65 -6.35
N LEU A 107 -4.46 -3.90 -7.16
CA LEU A 107 -5.42 -4.46 -8.12
C LEU A 107 -4.75 -5.37 -9.17
N ALA A 108 -3.47 -5.13 -9.47
CA ALA A 108 -2.69 -5.95 -10.40
C ALA A 108 -2.11 -7.23 -9.76
N ARG A 109 -1.98 -7.27 -8.43
CA ARG A 109 -1.41 -8.43 -7.72
C ARG A 109 -2.28 -9.68 -7.81
N SER A 110 -3.59 -9.52 -7.73
CA SER A 110 -4.52 -10.64 -7.83
C SER A 110 -5.95 -10.14 -8.05
N PRO A 111 -6.78 -10.88 -8.83
CA PRO A 111 -8.18 -10.54 -9.02
C PRO A 111 -9.03 -10.66 -7.74
N PHE A 112 -8.49 -11.28 -6.69
CA PHE A 112 -9.16 -11.43 -5.38
C PHE A 112 -8.90 -10.25 -4.44
N THR A 113 -8.06 -9.29 -4.83
CA THR A 113 -7.70 -8.13 -4.00
C THR A 113 -8.82 -7.12 -3.94
N LEU A 114 -9.08 -6.63 -2.73
CA LEU A 114 -10.05 -5.59 -2.43
C LEU A 114 -9.40 -4.59 -1.47
N PRO A 115 -8.66 -3.59 -1.99
CA PRO A 115 -8.04 -2.58 -1.15
C PRO A 115 -9.07 -1.72 -0.43
N ILE A 116 -8.85 -1.49 0.87
CA ILE A 116 -9.71 -0.64 1.72
C ILE A 116 -8.94 0.62 2.16
N PRO A 117 -8.68 1.58 1.26
CA PRO A 117 -7.92 2.79 1.59
C PRO A 117 -8.71 3.70 2.54
N GLY A 118 -8.03 4.17 3.58
CA GLY A 118 -8.58 5.18 4.49
C GLY A 118 -8.58 6.58 3.87
N PHE A 119 -9.43 7.44 4.42
CA PHE A 119 -9.54 8.85 4.03
C PHE A 119 -9.99 9.69 5.23
N LYS A 120 -9.67 10.98 5.20
CA LYS A 120 -10.09 12.02 6.16
C LYS A 120 -10.83 13.17 5.48
N SER A 121 -10.86 13.20 4.15
CA SER A 121 -11.53 14.24 3.35
C SER A 121 -12.19 13.64 2.11
N GLU A 122 -13.18 14.35 1.58
CA GLU A 122 -13.85 13.98 0.34
C GLU A 122 -12.88 13.96 -0.86
N ALA A 123 -11.92 14.88 -0.90
CA ALA A 123 -10.90 14.90 -1.96
C ALA A 123 -10.09 13.59 -2.00
N GLN A 124 -9.78 12.99 -0.84
CA GLN A 124 -9.11 11.70 -0.77
C GLN A 124 -10.01 10.55 -1.23
N VAL A 125 -11.32 10.62 -0.94
CA VAL A 125 -12.29 9.65 -1.48
C VAL A 125 -12.28 9.70 -3.01
N ARG A 126 -12.35 10.90 -3.59
CA ARG A 126 -12.34 11.10 -5.05
C ARG A 126 -11.03 10.61 -5.68
N ASP A 127 -9.89 10.92 -5.07
CA ASP A 127 -8.57 10.48 -5.53
C ASP A 127 -8.45 8.94 -5.49
N ASN A 128 -8.84 8.31 -4.37
CA ASN A 128 -8.84 6.85 -4.23
C ASN A 128 -9.74 6.17 -5.29
N LEU A 129 -10.94 6.72 -5.53
CA LEU A 129 -11.86 6.21 -6.56
C LEU A 129 -11.31 6.38 -7.98
N GLY A 130 -10.49 7.40 -8.22
CA GLY A 130 -9.80 7.60 -9.48
C GLY A 130 -8.93 6.40 -9.88
N ALA A 131 -8.43 5.63 -8.91
CA ALA A 131 -7.67 4.40 -9.18
C ALA A 131 -8.48 3.38 -9.99
N LEU A 132 -9.80 3.33 -9.82
CA LEU A 132 -10.68 2.43 -10.58
C LEU A 132 -10.86 2.86 -12.04
N GLN A 133 -10.67 4.13 -12.35
CA GLN A 133 -10.73 4.64 -13.72
C GLN A 133 -9.49 4.25 -14.52
N PHE A 134 -8.32 4.24 -13.87
CA PHE A 134 -7.07 3.76 -14.46
C PHE A 134 -6.95 2.23 -14.44
N GLY A 135 -7.51 1.59 -13.42
CA GLY A 135 -7.45 0.14 -13.23
C GLY A 135 -6.09 -0.36 -12.71
N PRO A 136 -5.86 -1.68 -12.80
CA PRO A 136 -4.59 -2.29 -12.42
C PRO A 136 -3.39 -1.64 -13.13
N LEU A 137 -2.23 -1.62 -12.49
CA LEU A 137 -0.98 -1.39 -13.21
C LEU A 137 -0.68 -2.57 -14.16
N SER A 138 0.12 -2.32 -15.19
CA SER A 138 0.58 -3.41 -16.06
C SER A 138 1.52 -4.34 -15.29
N GLN A 139 1.55 -5.62 -15.65
CA GLN A 139 2.43 -6.60 -14.99
C GLN A 139 3.91 -6.23 -15.11
N HIS A 140 4.31 -5.59 -16.22
CA HIS A 140 5.66 -5.04 -16.38
C HIS A 140 5.99 -4.00 -15.31
N VAL A 141 5.12 -3.01 -15.11
CA VAL A 141 5.35 -1.95 -14.11
C VAL A 141 5.35 -2.52 -12.69
N VAL A 142 4.49 -3.51 -12.41
CA VAL A 142 4.47 -4.22 -11.13
C VAL A 142 5.82 -4.91 -10.86
N GLN A 143 6.35 -5.64 -11.84
CA GLN A 143 7.65 -6.33 -11.74
C GLN A 143 8.79 -5.33 -11.52
N GLU A 144 8.82 -4.23 -12.28
CA GLU A 144 9.85 -3.19 -12.14
C GLU A 144 9.82 -2.55 -10.74
N ILE A 145 8.64 -2.31 -10.18
CA ILE A 145 8.48 -1.84 -8.79
C ILE A 145 9.06 -2.85 -7.80
N GLU A 146 8.76 -4.14 -7.97
CA GLU A 146 9.24 -5.20 -7.09
C GLU A 146 10.78 -5.30 -7.11
N GLU A 147 11.38 -5.28 -8.31
CA GLU A 147 12.83 -5.30 -8.51
C GLU A 147 13.52 -4.11 -7.82
N LEU A 148 13.04 -2.89 -8.06
CA LEU A 148 13.61 -1.68 -7.47
C LEU A 148 13.53 -1.65 -5.94
N LEU A 149 12.47 -2.21 -5.36
CA LEU A 149 12.31 -2.28 -3.91
C LEU A 149 13.23 -3.33 -3.28
N VAL A 150 13.46 -4.46 -3.96
CA VAL A 150 14.44 -5.47 -3.51
C VAL A 150 15.86 -4.90 -3.56
N GLU A 151 16.24 -4.23 -4.65
CA GLU A 151 17.54 -3.58 -4.78
C GLU A 151 17.75 -2.53 -3.68
N SER A 152 16.74 -1.68 -3.43
CA SER A 152 16.78 -0.68 -2.36
C SER A 152 16.98 -1.31 -0.97
N ASP A 153 16.32 -2.44 -0.69
CA ASP A 153 16.44 -3.15 0.60
C ASP A 153 17.83 -3.80 0.76
N THR A 154 18.54 -4.14 -0.33
CA THR A 154 19.92 -4.65 -0.27
C THR A 154 20.99 -3.57 -0.14
N MET A 155 20.68 -2.31 -0.47
CA MET A 155 21.60 -1.18 -0.38
C MET A 155 21.54 -0.43 0.96
N LEU A 156 20.53 -0.72 1.80
CA LEU A 156 20.40 -0.15 3.14
C LEU A 156 21.21 -1.00 4.15
N PRO A 157 22.12 -0.39 4.92
CA PRO A 157 22.99 -1.09 5.88
C PRO A 157 22.27 -1.65 7.10
#